data_AF-A0A7R8CS19-F1
#
_entry.id   AF-A0A7R8CS19-F1
#
_cell.length_a   1.000
_cell.length_b   1.000
_cell.length_c   1.000
_cell.angle_alpha   90.00
_cell.angle_beta   90.00
_cell.angle_gamma   90.00
#
_symmetry.space_group_name_H-M   'P 1'
#
loop_
_entity.id
_entity.type
_entity.pdbx_description
1 polymer ?
#
loop_
_entity_poly.entity_id
_entity_poly.type
_entity_poly.pdbx_seq_one_letter_code
_entity_poly.pdbx_strand_id
1 'polypeptide(L)'
;MINDLPKHLGFFIFPEEGLIALSDAFLADVPMFEEIFCCMHKEEVYKNPRVLDRLIEAIKLKFGGQYPLDILKCNAKTPTGVRIKALNIKLKSKTSYIYFIQMIMILKACSKRT
;
A
#
# COMPACT_ATOMS: atom_id res chain seq x y z
N MET A 1 19.04 -26.77 -17.91
CA MET A 1 18.03 -26.33 -18.91
C MET A 1 16.76 -25.98 -18.16
N ILE A 2 16.54 -24.69 -17.86
CA ILE A 2 15.27 -24.17 -17.32
C ILE A 2 14.74 -23.23 -18.40
N ASN A 3 14.12 -23.79 -19.44
CA ASN A 3 13.77 -23.03 -20.65
C ASN A 3 12.29 -23.06 -21.01
N ASP A 4 11.41 -23.43 -20.09
CA ASP A 4 9.96 -23.43 -20.34
C ASP A 4 9.16 -22.92 -19.15
N LEU A 5 9.58 -21.78 -18.58
CA LEU A 5 8.62 -20.98 -17.82
C LEU A 5 7.88 -20.02 -18.76
N PRO A 6 6.54 -20.06 -18.78
CA PRO A 6 5.74 -19.26 -19.68
C PRO A 6 6.02 -17.75 -19.54
N LYS A 7 6.57 -17.16 -20.60
CA LYS A 7 6.88 -15.72 -20.72
C LYS A 7 5.68 -14.77 -20.52
N HIS A 8 4.48 -15.31 -20.40
CA HIS A 8 3.22 -14.58 -20.21
C HIS A 8 2.83 -14.38 -18.74
N LEU A 9 3.63 -14.86 -17.78
CA LEU A 9 3.27 -14.82 -16.35
C LEU A 9 3.97 -13.73 -15.52
N GLY A 10 4.76 -12.85 -16.13
CA GLY A 10 5.23 -11.62 -15.47
C GLY A 10 6.36 -11.81 -14.44
N PHE A 11 6.95 -13.00 -14.32
CA PHE A 11 8.05 -13.29 -13.38
C PHE A 11 9.19 -14.05 -14.07
N PHE A 12 10.42 -13.58 -13.88
CA PHE A 12 11.65 -14.31 -14.13
C PHE A 12 12.25 -14.76 -12.79
N ILE A 13 12.63 -16.02 -12.67
CA ILE A 13 13.39 -16.52 -11.51
C ILE A 13 14.87 -16.33 -11.85
N PHE A 14 15.60 -15.51 -11.10
CA PHE A 14 17.06 -15.44 -11.21
C PHE A 14 17.68 -16.47 -10.24
N PRO A 15 18.30 -17.55 -10.74
CA PRO A 15 18.74 -18.66 -9.90
C PRO A 15 19.96 -18.34 -9.03
N GLU A 16 20.67 -17.24 -9.27
CA GLU A 16 21.91 -16.91 -8.53
C GLU A 16 21.68 -16.10 -7.23
N GLU A 17 20.53 -15.45 -7.06
CA GLU A 17 20.26 -14.61 -5.87
C GLU A 17 18.95 -14.96 -5.13
N GLY A 18 18.17 -15.94 -5.61
CA GLY A 18 16.92 -16.37 -4.98
C GLY A 18 15.79 -15.33 -5.03
N LEU A 19 16.01 -14.20 -5.71
CA LEU A 19 15.03 -13.16 -5.92
C LEU A 19 14.26 -13.40 -7.23
N ILE A 20 12.96 -13.17 -7.17
CA ILE A 20 12.08 -13.18 -8.35
C ILE A 20 12.15 -11.79 -8.97
N ALA A 21 12.59 -11.71 -10.22
CA ALA A 21 12.49 -10.47 -11.00
C ALA A 21 11.14 -10.39 -11.69
N LEU A 22 10.59 -9.18 -11.71
CA LEU A 22 9.37 -8.87 -12.44
C LEU A 22 9.71 -8.63 -13.92
N SER A 23 8.81 -8.98 -14.82
CA SER A 23 8.98 -8.63 -16.24
C SER A 23 8.94 -7.11 -16.43
N ASP A 24 9.69 -6.59 -17.41
CA ASP A 24 9.69 -5.17 -17.75
C ASP A 24 8.28 -4.64 -18.10
N ALA A 25 7.46 -5.47 -18.74
CA ALA A 25 6.06 -5.14 -19.05
C ALA A 25 5.25 -4.91 -17.76
N PHE A 26 5.38 -5.82 -16.79
CA PHE A 26 4.73 -5.66 -15.49
C PHE A 26 5.24 -4.43 -14.75
N LEU A 27 6.56 -4.17 -14.77
CA LEU A 27 7.15 -2.98 -14.14
C LEU A 27 6.66 -1.67 -14.79
N ALA A 28 6.47 -1.66 -16.11
CA ALA A 28 5.92 -0.51 -16.81
C ALA A 28 4.45 -0.20 -16.43
N ASP A 29 3.70 -1.21 -15.99
CA ASP A 29 2.31 -1.07 -15.53
C ASP A 29 2.19 -0.70 -14.04
N VAL A 30 3.26 -0.85 -13.25
CA VAL A 30 3.27 -0.51 -11.81
C VAL A 30 2.80 0.93 -11.53
N PRO A 31 3.29 1.96 -12.25
CA PRO A 31 2.80 3.34 -12.07
C PRO A 31 1.29 3.47 -12.26
N MET A 32 0.70 2.67 -13.15
CA MET A 32 -0.73 2.71 -13.43
C MET A 32 -1.56 2.06 -12.32
N PHE A 33 -1.05 1.01 -11.65
CA PHE A 33 -1.70 0.49 -10.45
C PHE A 33 -1.75 1.54 -9.34
N GLU A 34 -0.66 2.30 -9.15
CA GLU A 34 -0.59 3.39 -8.17
C GLU A 34 -1.51 4.55 -8.53
N GLU A 35 -1.64 4.90 -9.82
CA GLU A 35 -2.57 5.93 -10.29
C GLU A 35 -4.03 5.55 -9.99
N ILE A 36 -4.43 4.31 -10.27
CA ILE A 36 -5.78 3.81 -9.93
C ILE A 36 -6.01 3.91 -8.43
N PHE A 37 -5.04 3.49 -7.61
CA PHE A 37 -5.12 3.58 -6.16
C PHE A 37 -5.33 5.02 -5.69
N CYS A 38 -4.52 5.96 -6.20
CA CYS A 38 -4.58 7.37 -5.83
C CYS A 38 -5.89 8.04 -6.26
N CYS A 39 -6.36 7.77 -7.48
CA CYS A 39 -7.65 8.25 -7.99
C CYS A 39 -8.81 7.80 -7.11
N MET A 40 -8.78 6.55 -6.64
CA MET A 40 -9.87 5.97 -5.84
C MET A 40 -9.86 6.40 -4.38
N HIS A 41 -8.69 6.67 -3.81
CA HIS A 41 -8.56 6.79 -2.35
C HIS A 41 -8.05 8.13 -1.83
N LYS A 42 -7.55 9.04 -2.69
CA LYS A 42 -7.00 10.36 -2.29
C LYS A 42 -6.22 10.29 -0.96
N GLU A 43 -6.31 11.29 -0.09
CA GLU A 43 -5.66 11.26 1.24
C GLU A 43 -6.45 10.45 2.31
N GLU A 44 -7.66 9.98 1.99
CA GLU A 44 -8.64 9.53 2.98
C GLU A 44 -9.07 8.08 2.78
N VAL A 45 -8.09 7.20 2.55
CA VAL A 45 -8.24 5.73 2.45
C VAL A 45 -9.10 5.17 3.60
N TYR A 46 -8.98 5.74 4.81
CA TYR A 46 -9.66 5.31 6.02
C TYR A 46 -11.17 5.65 6.08
N LYS A 47 -11.68 6.54 5.23
CA LYS A 47 -13.11 6.92 5.21
C LYS A 47 -13.97 6.02 4.32
N ASN A 48 -13.36 5.07 3.63
CA ASN A 48 -13.96 4.36 2.53
C ASN A 48 -14.12 2.87 2.87
N PRO A 49 -15.34 2.32 3.05
CA PRO A 49 -15.50 0.90 3.31
C PRO A 49 -15.08 0.07 2.09
N ARG A 50 -14.58 -1.15 2.30
CA ARG A 50 -14.22 -2.09 1.22
C ARG A 50 -13.23 -1.49 0.19
N VAL A 51 -12.23 -0.73 0.66
CA VAL A 51 -11.14 -0.15 -0.17
C VAL A 51 -10.54 -1.21 -1.08
N LEU A 52 -10.17 -2.35 -0.48
CA LEU A 52 -9.48 -3.41 -1.17
C LEU A 52 -10.33 -4.05 -2.28
N ASP A 53 -11.59 -4.36 -2.00
CA ASP A 53 -12.48 -4.99 -2.99
C ASP A 53 -12.71 -4.07 -4.18
N ARG A 54 -12.92 -2.77 -3.93
CA ARG A 54 -13.11 -1.78 -5.00
C ARG A 54 -11.86 -1.61 -5.85
N LEU A 55 -10.69 -1.56 -5.22
CA LEU A 55 -9.41 -1.49 -5.91
C LEU A 55 -9.16 -2.74 -6.77
N ILE A 56 -9.47 -3.93 -6.25
CA ILE A 56 -9.35 -5.19 -6.99
C ILE A 56 -10.23 -5.15 -8.24
N GLU A 57 -11.49 -4.71 -8.12
CA GLU A 57 -12.39 -4.60 -9.28
C GLU A 57 -11.89 -3.57 -10.30
N ALA A 58 -11.40 -2.40 -9.86
CA ALA A 58 -10.85 -1.39 -10.76
C ALA A 58 -9.61 -1.87 -11.51
N ILE A 59 -8.71 -2.55 -10.81
CA ILE A 59 -7.51 -3.15 -11.40
C ILE A 59 -7.89 -4.27 -12.37
N LYS A 60 -8.86 -5.11 -11.99
CA LYS A 60 -9.38 -6.20 -12.85
C LYS A 60 -10.04 -5.67 -14.12
N LEU A 61 -10.77 -4.56 -14.07
CA LEU A 61 -11.34 -3.94 -15.26
C LEU A 61 -10.27 -3.51 -16.27
N LYS A 62 -9.12 -3.04 -15.80
CA LYS A 62 -8.04 -2.55 -16.67
C LYS A 62 -7.06 -3.65 -17.11
N PHE A 63 -6.76 -4.59 -16.22
CA PHE A 63 -5.68 -5.56 -16.40
C PHE A 63 -6.13 -7.03 -16.36
N GLY A 64 -7.43 -7.30 -16.23
CA GLY A 64 -7.96 -8.67 -16.05
C GLY A 64 -7.74 -9.60 -17.25
N GLY A 65 -7.48 -9.05 -18.44
CA GLY A 65 -7.05 -9.82 -19.61
C GLY A 65 -5.54 -10.01 -19.73
N GLN A 66 -4.74 -9.31 -18.91
CA GLN A 66 -3.28 -9.30 -18.98
C GLN A 66 -2.65 -10.11 -17.85
N TYR A 67 -3.21 -10.06 -16.65
CA TYR A 67 -2.65 -10.75 -15.48
C TYR A 67 -3.69 -11.65 -14.80
N PRO A 68 -3.27 -12.82 -14.28
CA PRO A 68 -4.07 -13.63 -13.38
C PRO A 68 -4.62 -12.82 -12.20
N LEU A 69 -5.85 -13.14 -11.79
CA LEU A 69 -6.55 -12.45 -10.71
C LEU A 69 -5.75 -12.45 -9.39
N ASP A 70 -4.98 -13.50 -9.11
CA ASP A 70 -4.18 -13.59 -7.88
C ASP A 70 -3.03 -12.58 -7.85
N ILE A 71 -2.41 -12.31 -9.00
CA ILE A 71 -1.39 -11.25 -9.13
C ILE A 71 -2.02 -9.88 -8.88
N LEU A 72 -3.20 -9.64 -9.47
CA LEU A 72 -3.92 -8.38 -9.30
C LEU A 72 -4.34 -8.17 -7.83
N LYS A 73 -4.79 -9.22 -7.15
CA LYS A 73 -5.13 -9.20 -5.71
C LYS A 73 -3.90 -8.90 -4.85
N CYS A 74 -2.76 -9.52 -5.13
CA CYS A 74 -1.52 -9.27 -4.39
C CYS A 74 -1.06 -7.81 -4.56
N ASN A 75 -1.11 -7.28 -5.78
CA ASN A 75 -0.79 -5.88 -6.06
C ASN A 75 -1.78 -4.90 -5.44
N ALA A 76 -3.05 -5.26 -5.27
CA ALA A 76 -4.01 -4.42 -4.56
C ALA A 76 -3.77 -4.43 -3.03
N LYS A 77 -3.44 -5.58 -2.45
CA LYS A 77 -3.27 -5.78 -1.00
C LYS A 77 -2.05 -5.05 -0.43
N THR A 78 -0.89 -5.18 -1.08
CA THR A 78 0.38 -4.70 -0.53
C THR A 78 0.43 -3.17 -0.35
N PRO A 79 0.13 -2.35 -1.38
CA PRO A 79 0.12 -0.89 -1.26
C PRO A 79 -0.94 -0.41 -0.26
N THR A 80 -2.13 -0.99 -0.30
CA THR A 80 -3.21 -0.70 0.66
C THR A 80 -2.75 -0.94 2.11
N GLY A 81 -2.10 -2.08 2.37
CA GLY A 81 -1.56 -2.41 3.68
C GLY A 81 -0.45 -1.46 4.15
N VAL A 82 0.48 -1.09 3.26
CA VAL A 82 1.54 -0.12 3.57
C VAL A 82 0.95 1.25 3.89
N ARG A 83 -0.04 1.72 3.11
CA ARG A 83 -0.69 3.02 3.32
C ARG A 83 -1.47 3.07 4.63
N ILE A 84 -2.21 2.01 4.97
CA ILE A 84 -2.90 1.89 6.26
C ILE A 84 -1.89 1.92 7.41
N LYS A 85 -0.76 1.19 7.30
CA LYS A 85 0.31 1.23 8.30
C LYS A 85 0.87 2.65 8.47
N ALA A 86 1.14 3.36 7.38
CA ALA A 86 1.62 4.74 7.42
C ALA A 86 0.60 5.70 8.09
N LEU A 87 -0.69 5.57 7.77
CA LEU A 87 -1.75 6.35 8.41
C LEU A 87 -1.86 6.08 9.90
N ASN A 88 -1.78 4.80 10.31
CA ASN A 88 -1.79 4.42 11.72
C ASN A 88 -0.58 4.99 12.48
N ILE A 89 0.61 5.01 11.88
CA ILE A 89 1.80 5.66 12.47
C ILE A 89 1.57 7.16 12.64
N LYS A 90 1.00 7.84 11.63
CA LYS A 90 0.70 9.29 11.67
C LYS A 90 -0.38 9.64 12.70
N LEU A 91 -1.38 8.78 12.86
CA LEU A 91 -2.40 8.93 13.91
C LEU A 91 -1.79 8.73 15.30
N LYS A 92 -0.98 7.67 15.48
CA LYS A 92 -0.29 7.42 16.75
C LYS A 92 0.62 8.57 17.14
N SER A 93 1.38 9.14 16.20
CA SER A 93 2.25 10.29 16.47
C SER A 93 1.46 11.55 16.81
N LYS A 94 0.35 11.85 16.11
CA LYS A 94 -0.55 12.96 16.46
C LYS A 94 -1.15 12.80 17.86
N THR A 95 -1.62 11.60 18.20
CA THR A 95 -2.18 11.30 19.51
C THR A 95 -1.12 11.45 20.60
N SER A 96 0.10 10.93 20.41
CA SER A 96 1.21 11.11 21.35
C SER A 96 1.58 12.59 21.53
N TYR A 97 1.56 13.38 20.45
CA TYR A 97 1.83 14.81 20.52
C TYR A 97 0.76 15.57 21.33
N ILE A 98 -0.52 15.24 21.16
CA ILE A 98 -1.62 15.83 21.95
C ILE A 98 -1.43 15.54 23.45
N TYR A 99 -1.12 14.29 23.82
CA TYR A 99 -0.86 13.93 25.21
C TYR A 99 0.36 14.67 25.79
N PHE A 100 1.42 14.85 25.00
CA PHE A 100 2.59 15.60 25.43
C PHE A 100 2.27 17.07 25.74
N ILE A 101 1.49 17.73 24.87
CA ILE A 101 1.05 19.12 25.10
C ILE A 101 0.15 19.22 26.33
N GLN A 102 -0.79 18.29 26.51
CA GLN A 102 -1.63 18.24 27.72
C GLN A 102 -0.79 18.10 29.00
N MET A 103 0.22 17.22 28.99
CA MET A 103 1.14 17.05 30.12
C MET A 103 1.89 18.35 30.45
N ILE A 104 2.43 19.05 29.44
CA ILE A 104 3.11 20.34 29.64
C ILE A 104 2.17 21.39 30.24
N MET A 105 0.93 21.46 29.76
CA MET A 105 -0.07 22.40 30.27
C MET A 105 -0.43 22.11 31.73
N ILE A 106 -0.60 20.83 32.10
CA ILE A 106 -0.85 20.40 33.48
C ILE A 106 0.34 20.78 34.38
N LEU A 107 1.57 20.47 33.96
CA LEU A 107 2.77 20.81 34.74
C LEU A 107 2.92 22.33 34.95
N LYS A 108 2.65 23.15 33.92
CA LYS A 108 2.63 24.62 34.05
C LYS A 108 1.52 25.11 34.98
N ALA A 109 0.35 24.48 34.98
CA ALA A 109 -0.75 24.83 35.88
C ALA A 109 -0.43 24.46 37.34
N CYS A 110 0.24 23.33 37.57
CA CYS A 110 0.70 22.92 38.90
C CYS A 110 1.81 23.84 39.43
N SER A 111 2.75 24.26 38.58
CA SER A 111 3.86 25.16 38.96
C SER A 111 3.42 26.58 39.33
N LYS A 112 2.23 27.03 38.90
CA LYS A 112 1.69 28.36 39.25
C LYS A 112 0.87 28.38 40.55
N ARG A 113 0.68 27.22 41.21
CA ARG A 113 -0.09 27.10 42.46
C ARG A 113 0.78 26.93 43.72
N THR A 114 2.10 26.98 43.56
CA THR A 114 3.11 27.04 44.63
C THR A 114 3.70 28.43 44.68
#